data_AF-A0A9X0D3H1-F1
#
_entry.id   AF-A0A9X0D3H1-F1
#
_cell.length_a   1.000
_cell.length_b   1.000
_cell.length_c   1.000
_cell.angle_alpha   90.00
_cell.angle_beta   90.00
_cell.angle_gamma   90.00
#
_symmetry.space_group_name_H-M   'P 1'
#
loop_
_entity.id
_entity.type
_entity.pdbx_description
1 polymer ?
#
loop_
_entity_poly.entity_id
_entity_poly.type
_entity_poly.pdbx_seq_one_letter_code
_entity_poly.pdbx_strand_id
1 'polypeptide(L)' 'MILRKSSYNYDLRIVDNTIKSEDTLKILGVTLDKSLTFKPHVTEMLKKTYAKIAALRRLKCMVKTVNDKER' A
#
# COMPACT_ATOMS: atom_id res chain seq x y z
N MET A 1 -1.71 7.41 14.06
CA MET A 1 -0.46 7.83 14.73
C MET A 1 0.08 9.03 13.96
N ILE A 2 -0.05 10.25 14.51
CA ILE A 2 0.42 11.47 13.85
C ILE A 2 1.83 11.75 14.39
N LEU A 3 2.84 11.37 13.62
CA LEU A 3 4.23 11.77 13.90
C LEU A 3 4.37 13.24 13.53
N ARG A 4 4.57 14.07 14.55
CA ARG A 4 4.85 15.50 14.40
C ARG A 4 6.10 15.65 13.53
N LYS A 5 5.99 16.37 12.41
CA LYS A 5 7.07 16.55 11.44
C LYS A 5 8.21 17.34 12.11
N SER A 6 9.31 16.68 12.48
CA SER A 6 10.50 17.40 12.96
C SER A 6 11.21 18.02 11.75
N SER A 7 11.57 19.30 11.86
CA SER A 7 12.30 20.04 10.81
C SER A 7 13.81 20.03 11.07
N TYR A 8 14.30 19.08 11.88
CA TYR A 8 15.71 18.98 12.19
C TYR A 8 16.43 18.29 11.04
N ASN A 9 17.34 19.01 10.39
CA ASN A 9 18.28 18.44 9.43
C ASN A 9 19.42 17.79 10.24
N TYR A 10 19.60 16.49 10.07
CA TYR A 10 20.69 15.75 10.71
C TYR A 10 21.90 15.77 9.79
N ASP A 11 23.02 16.30 10.29
CA ASP A 11 24.31 16.17 9.62
C ASP A 11 24.92 14.83 10.00
N LEU A 12 24.94 13.88 9.06
CA LEU A 12 25.56 12.57 9.28
C LEU A 12 27.02 12.64 8.86
N ARG A 13 27.94 12.67 9.84
CA ARG A 13 29.39 12.71 9.59
C ARG A 13 29.97 11.31 9.77
N ILE A 14 30.61 10.78 8.73
CA ILE A 14 31.38 9.54 8.80
C ILE A 14 32.84 9.89 8.59
N VAL A 15 33.65 9.65 9.62
CA VAL A 15 35.06 10.07 9.67
C VAL A 15 35.15 11.58 9.42
N ASP A 16 35.66 12.02 8.27
CA ASP A 16 35.84 13.43 7.89
C ASP A 16 34.85 13.90 6.80
N ASN A 17 33.93 13.03 6.36
CA ASN A 17 32.97 13.35 5.32
C ASN A 17 31.59 13.64 5.91
N THR A 18 31.09 14.85 5.66
CA THR A 18 29.68 15.19 5.89
C THR A 18 28.84 14.59 4.75
N ILE A 19 28.02 13.60 5.07
CA ILE A 19 27.08 13.01 4.13
C ILE A 19 25.90 13.95 3.98
N LYS A 20 25.72 14.48 2.77
CA LYS A 20 24.53 15.25 2.42
C LYS A 20 23.33 14.31 2.43
N SER A 21 22.29 14.69 3.16
CA SER A 21 20.99 14.03 3.08
C SER A 21 20.40 14.32 1.70
N GLU A 22 20.34 13.30 0.84
CA GLU A 22 19.66 13.36 -0.44
C GLU A 22 18.28 12.72 -0.34
N ASP A 23 17.30 13.29 -1.05
CA ASP A 23 15.92 12.83 -1.07
C ASP A 23 15.73 11.46 -1.78
N THR A 24 16.78 10.97 -2.43
CA THR A 24 16.79 9.75 -3.24
C THR A 24 18.04 8.94 -2.93
N LEU A 25 17.88 7.63 -2.73
CA LEU A 25 18.97 6.70 -2.43
C LEU A 25 18.94 5.53 -3.43
N LYS A 26 19.99 5.39 -4.24
CA LYS A 26 20.09 4.30 -5.21
C LYS A 26 20.98 3.18 -4.67
N ILE A 27 20.42 2.00 -4.44
CA ILE A 27 21.13 0.82 -3.93
C ILE A 27 20.76 -0.39 -4.78
N LEU A 28 21.77 -1.13 -5.25
CA LEU A 28 21.58 -2.38 -6.02
C LEU A 28 20.64 -2.22 -7.24
N GLY A 29 20.66 -1.05 -7.88
CA GLY A 29 19.79 -0.74 -9.02
C GLY A 29 18.36 -0.31 -8.64
N VAL A 30 18.00 -0.34 -7.36
CA VAL A 30 16.72 0.15 -6.85
C VAL A 30 16.88 1.60 -6.39
N THR A 31 15.96 2.47 -6.81
CA THR A 31 15.88 3.84 -6.32
C THR A 31 14.86 3.90 -5.18
N LEU A 32 15.34 4.21 -3.97
CA LEU A 32 14.53 4.50 -2.80
C LEU A 32 14.26 6.00 -2.79
N ASP A 33 13.03 6.40 -3.10
CA ASP A 33 12.60 7.79 -3.10
C ASP A 33 11.18 7.92 -2.52
N LYS A 34 10.65 9.14 -2.48
CA LYS A 34 9.28 9.42 -2.01
C LYS A 34 8.20 8.81 -2.93
N SER A 35 8.58 8.35 -4.12
CA SER A 35 7.68 7.72 -5.10
C SER A 35 7.61 6.19 -4.94
N LEU A 36 8.52 5.58 -4.18
CA LEU A 36 8.49 4.16 -3.86
C LEU A 36 7.31 3.85 -2.95
N THR A 37 6.24 3.32 -3.53
CA THR A 37 5.03 2.94 -2.79
C THR A 37 4.51 1.58 -3.22
N PHE A 38 3.90 0.85 -2.27
CA PHE A 38 3.16 -0.39 -2.56
C PHE A 38 1.75 -0.13 -3.11
N LYS A 39 1.34 1.12 -3.34
CA LYS A 39 -0.02 1.47 -3.77
C LYS A 39 -0.48 0.68 -5.00
N PRO A 40 0.31 0.55 -6.09
CA PRO A 40 -0.13 -0.19 -7.27
C PRO A 40 -0.49 -1.64 -6.95
N HIS A 41 0.35 -2.32 -6.17
CA HIS A 41 0.13 -3.69 -5.73
C HIS A 41 -1.12 -3.81 -4.85
N VAL A 42 -1.29 -2.92 -3.87
CA VAL A 42 -2.46 -2.89 -3.00
C VAL A 42 -3.74 -2.66 -3.82
N THR A 43 -3.73 -1.73 -4.77
CA THR A 43 -4.87 -1.45 -5.65
C THR A 43 -5.25 -2.67 -6.48
N GLU A 44 -4.27 -3.40 -7.03
CA GLU A 44 -4.52 -4.64 -7.76
C GLU A 44 -5.15 -5.72 -6.87
N MET A 45 -4.62 -5.91 -5.68
CA MET A 45 -5.15 -6.87 -4.70
C MET A 45 -6.57 -6.54 -4.27
N LEU A 46 -6.87 -5.26 -4.05
CA LEU A 46 -8.23 -4.80 -3.76
C LEU A 46 -9.17 -5.11 -4.91
N LYS A 47 -8.79 -4.83 -6.16
CA LYS A 47 -9.61 -5.13 -7.35
C LYS A 47 -9.99 -6.62 -7.42
N LYS A 48 -9.02 -7.52 -7.21
CA LYS A 48 -9.25 -8.97 -7.18
C LYS A 48 -10.19 -9.38 -6.05
N THR A 49 -10.02 -8.80 -4.87
CA THR A 49 -10.81 -9.12 -3.68
C THR A 49 -12.25 -8.64 -3.81
N TYR A 50 -12.46 -7.41 -4.29
CA TYR A 50 -13.80 -6.87 -4.54
C TYR A 50 -14.58 -7.68 -5.56
N ALA A 51 -13.94 -8.17 -6.62
CA ALA A 51 -14.58 -9.06 -7.60
C ALA A 51 -15.09 -10.35 -6.95
N LYS A 52 -14.28 -10.99 -6.10
CA LYS A 52 -14.68 -12.19 -5.35
C LYS A 52 -15.85 -11.92 -4.40
N ILE A 53 -15.79 -10.83 -3.64
CA ILE A 53 -16.87 -10.42 -2.73
C ILE A 53 -18.17 -10.17 -3.51
N ALA A 54 -18.09 -9.48 -4.66
CA ALA A 54 -19.26 -9.23 -5.50
C ALA A 54 -19.90 -10.53 -6.00
N ALA A 55 -19.10 -11.52 -6.42
CA ALA A 55 -19.60 -12.83 -6.82
C ALA A 55 -20.31 -13.55 -5.64
N LEU A 56 -19.68 -13.58 -4.46
CA LEU A 56 -20.29 -14.17 -3.26
C LEU A 56 -21.60 -13.48 -2.86
N ARG A 57 -21.69 -12.15 -2.99
CA ARG A 57 -22.93 -11.41 -2.75
C ARG A 57 -24.06 -11.83 -3.69
N ARG A 58 -23.76 -12.03 -4.98
CA ARG A 58 -24.75 -12.51 -5.96
C ARG A 58 -25.24 -13.92 -5.62
N LEU A 59 -24.31 -14.82 -5.29
CA LEU A 59 -24.66 -16.19 -4.88
C LEU A 59 -25.52 -16.21 -3.60
N LYS A 60 -25.17 -15.40 -2.60
CA LYS A 60 -25.97 -15.26 -1.37
C LYS A 60 -27.41 -14.83 -1.68
N CYS A 61 -27.60 -13.88 -2.60
CA CYS A 61 -28.94 -13.46 -3.02
C CYS A 61 -29.72 -14.60 -3.72
N MET A 62 -29.05 -15.38 -4.59
CA MET A 62 -29.70 -16.50 -5.27
C MET A 62 -30.18 -17.59 -4.31
N VAL A 63 -29.35 -17.97 -3.34
CA VAL A 63 -29.72 -18.98 -2.32
C VAL A 63 -30.95 -18.52 -1.53
N LYS A 64 -31.01 -17.22 -1.17
CA LYS A 64 -32.17 -16.67 -0.47
C LYS A 64 -33.45 -16.77 -1.32
N THR A 65 -33.38 -16.43 -2.61
CA THR A 65 -34.55 -16.49 -3.50
C THR A 65 -35.05 -17.90 -3.80
N VAL A 66 -34.19 -18.92 -3.69
CA VAL A 66 -34.61 -20.33 -3.83
C VAL A 66 -35.36 -20.77 -2.58
N ASN A 67 -34.83 -20.47 -1.39
CA ASN A 67 -35.49 -20.80 -0.12
C ASN A 67 -36.85 -20.09 0.07
N ASP A 68 -37.02 -18.88 -0.49
CA ASP A 68 -38.29 -18.14 -0.45
C ASP A 68 -39.34 -18.70 -1.44
N LYS A 69 -38.95 -19.56 -2.40
CA LYS A 69 -39.85 -20.21 -3.37
C LYS A 69 -40.28 -21.63 -2.99
N GLU A 70 -39.54 -22.29 -2.09
CA GLU A 70 -39.87 -23.62 -1.58
C GLU A 70 -40.78 -23.60 -0.32
N ARG A 71 -41.17 -22.40 0.14
CA ARG A 71 -42.15 -22.17 1.21
C ARG A 71 -43.45 -21.63 0.63
#